data_AF-A0A7J0BI80-F1
#
_entry.id   AF-A0A7J0BI80-F1
#
_cell.length_a   1.000
_cell.length_b   1.000
_cell.length_c   1.000
_cell.angle_alpha   90.00
_cell.angle_beta   90.00
_cell.angle_gamma   90.00
#
_symmetry.space_group_name_H-M   'P 1'
#
loop_
_entity.id
_entity.type
_entity.pdbx_description
1 polymer ?
#
loop_
_entity_poly.entity_id
_entity_poly.type
_entity_poly.pdbx_seq_one_letter_code
_entity_poly.pdbx_strand_id
1 'polypeptide(L)'
;MDWTQAEVFIRRCIVCGVDLKTAWSSQRIVKSVGASVIRVQIGAAKCVAIPVSMLQVINAHLDGGGVFDRTYFSQKYPVEAKNRGCMIHVIGQIFVKAGLARQNRRSYVI
;
A
#
# COMPACT_ATOMS: atom_id res chain seq x y z
N MET A 1 13.74 -8.22 4.79
CA MET A 1 13.42 -8.60 3.40
C MET A 1 13.71 -7.41 2.51
N ASP A 2 14.67 -7.57 1.61
CA ASP A 2 15.04 -6.50 0.69
C ASP A 2 13.90 -6.15 -0.27
N TRP A 3 14.04 -5.01 -0.96
CA TRP A 3 13.02 -4.54 -1.89
C TRP A 3 12.78 -5.52 -3.04
N THR A 4 13.83 -6.15 -3.57
CA THR A 4 13.71 -7.07 -4.72
C THR A 4 12.82 -8.26 -4.36
N GLN A 5 13.01 -8.84 -3.18
CA GLN A 5 12.17 -9.92 -2.67
C GLN A 5 10.74 -9.44 -2.41
N ALA A 6 10.58 -8.31 -1.72
CA ALA A 6 9.26 -7.73 -1.43
C ALA A 6 8.47 -7.43 -2.71
N GLU A 7 9.13 -6.90 -3.74
CA GLU A 7 8.52 -6.61 -5.02
C GLU A 7 8.01 -7.88 -5.72
N VAL A 8 8.75 -8.99 -5.65
CA VAL A 8 8.31 -10.28 -6.19
C VAL A 8 7.03 -10.75 -5.49
N PHE A 9 6.96 -10.67 -4.16
CA PHE A 9 5.74 -11.02 -3.41
C PHE A 9 4.57 -10.10 -3.78
N ILE A 10 4.79 -8.79 -3.84
CA ILE A 10 3.78 -7.82 -4.24
C ILE A 10 3.27 -8.14 -5.65
N ARG A 11 4.15 -8.34 -6.63
CA ARG A 11 3.74 -8.62 -8.02
C ARG A 11 3.02 -9.95 -8.17
N ARG A 12 3.36 -10.95 -7.35
CA ARG A 12 2.68 -12.25 -7.34
C ARG A 12 1.27 -12.16 -6.74
N CYS A 13 1.09 -11.38 -5.69
CA CYS A 13 -0.16 -11.32 -4.93
C CYS A 13 -1.11 -10.20 -5.39
N ILE A 14 -0.56 -9.11 -5.92
CA ILE A 14 -1.29 -7.92 -6.35
C ILE A 14 -1.40 -7.97 -7.87
N VAL A 15 -2.47 -8.58 -8.36
CA VAL A 15 -2.80 -8.67 -9.79
C VAL A 15 -4.10 -7.92 -10.09
N CYS A 16 -4.38 -7.63 -11.37
CA CYS A 16 -5.62 -6.96 -11.77
C CYS A 16 -6.86 -7.74 -11.28
N GLY A 17 -7.86 -7.02 -10.77
CA GLY A 17 -9.09 -7.59 -10.23
C GLY A 17 -9.03 -7.97 -8.75
N VAL A 18 -7.85 -8.01 -8.13
CA VAL A 18 -7.72 -8.33 -6.70
C VAL A 18 -8.38 -7.25 -5.85
N ASP A 19 -9.22 -7.69 -4.91
CA ASP A 19 -9.75 -6.84 -3.85
C ASP A 19 -8.78 -6.79 -2.66
N LEU A 20 -8.34 -5.58 -2.34
CA LEU A 20 -7.48 -5.25 -1.22
C LEU A 20 -8.26 -4.95 0.06
N LYS A 21 -9.60 -5.08 0.03
CA LYS A 21 -10.42 -4.78 1.20
C LYS A 21 -9.99 -5.62 2.41
N THR A 22 -10.06 -4.98 3.56
CA THR A 22 -10.12 -5.64 4.86
C THR A 22 -11.56 -5.59 5.38
N ALA A 23 -11.86 -6.30 6.47
CA ALA A 23 -13.18 -6.29 7.10
C ALA A 23 -13.68 -4.88 7.46
N TRP A 24 -12.77 -3.91 7.60
CA TRP A 24 -13.05 -2.54 8.02
C TRP A 24 -12.91 -1.50 6.90
N SER A 25 -12.76 -1.92 5.64
CA SER A 25 -12.58 -0.97 4.53
C SER A 25 -13.57 -1.20 3.41
N SER A 26 -13.99 -0.12 2.76
CA SER A 26 -14.71 -0.17 1.48
C SER A 26 -13.93 -0.96 0.42
N GLN A 27 -14.64 -1.44 -0.60
CA GLN A 27 -14.08 -2.17 -1.74
C GLN A 27 -12.90 -1.43 -2.39
N ARG A 28 -11.81 -2.16 -2.64
CA ARG A 28 -10.58 -1.61 -3.21
C ARG A 28 -10.00 -2.54 -4.26
N ILE A 29 -10.31 -2.29 -5.52
CA ILE A 29 -9.95 -3.21 -6.61
C ILE A 29 -8.69 -2.70 -7.32
N VAL A 30 -7.71 -3.58 -7.47
CA VAL A 30 -6.56 -3.34 -8.35
C VAL A 30 -7.03 -3.29 -9.80
N LYS A 31 -6.82 -2.16 -10.48
CA LYS A 31 -7.22 -1.94 -11.87
C LYS A 31 -6.11 -2.21 -12.87
N SER A 32 -4.87 -1.93 -12.50
CA SER A 32 -3.71 -2.27 -13.30
C SER A 32 -2.45 -2.30 -12.45
N VAL A 33 -1.50 -3.13 -12.88
CA VAL A 33 -0.20 -3.31 -12.23
C VAL A 33 0.85 -3.05 -13.30
N GLY A 34 1.38 -1.84 -13.31
CA GLY A 34 2.46 -1.46 -14.22
C GLY A 34 3.85 -1.74 -13.63
N ALA A 35 4.88 -1.45 -14.42
CA ALA A 35 6.26 -1.49 -13.94
C ALA A 35 6.48 -0.47 -12.80
N SER A 36 6.00 0.76 -12.95
CA SER A 36 6.28 1.86 -12.01
C SER A 36 5.09 2.29 -11.16
N VAL A 37 3.87 1.86 -11.49
CA VAL A 37 2.63 2.32 -10.84
C VAL A 37 1.62 1.18 -10.71
N ILE A 38 1.00 1.07 -9.55
CA ILE A 38 -0.18 0.22 -9.30
C ILE A 38 -1.40 1.14 -9.19
N ARG A 39 -2.44 0.90 -10.00
CA ARG A 39 -3.70 1.66 -9.93
C ARG A 39 -4.75 0.89 -9.16
N VAL A 40 -5.34 1.54 -8.16
CA VAL A 40 -6.37 0.95 -7.29
C VAL A 40 -7.62 1.81 -7.31
N GLN A 41 -8.76 1.22 -7.64
CA GLN A 41 -10.07 1.84 -7.48
C GLN A 41 -10.52 1.72 -6.01
N ILE A 42 -11.04 2.79 -5.44
CA ILE A 42 -11.61 2.86 -4.09
C ILE A 42 -13.09 3.23 -4.22
N GLY A 43 -13.97 2.32 -3.81
CA GLY A 43 -15.41 2.46 -4.02
C GLY A 43 -15.78 2.52 -5.52
N ALA A 44 -16.84 3.27 -5.85
CA ALA A 44 -17.39 3.29 -7.21
C ALA A 44 -16.63 4.19 -8.21
N ALA A 45 -16.01 5.28 -7.77
CA ALA A 45 -15.51 6.31 -8.70
C ALA A 45 -14.04 6.74 -8.50
N LYS A 46 -13.46 6.54 -7.31
CA LYS A 46 -12.13 7.08 -7.02
C LYS A 46 -11.05 6.10 -7.47
N CYS A 47 -10.03 6.58 -8.18
CA CYS A 47 -8.84 5.79 -8.48
C CYS A 47 -7.59 6.47 -7.93
N VAL A 48 -6.71 5.69 -7.32
CA VAL A 48 -5.40 6.15 -6.84
C VAL A 48 -4.30 5.41 -7.59
N ALA A 49 -3.29 6.17 -8.00
CA ALA A 49 -2.05 5.63 -8.53
C ALA A 49 -1.03 5.58 -7.38
N ILE A 50 -0.50 4.38 -7.11
CA ILE A 50 0.53 4.12 -6.10
C ILE A 50 1.85 3.91 -6.85
N PRO A 51 2.80 4.84 -6.75
CA PRO A 51 4.13 4.65 -7.31
C PRO A 51 4.83 3.47 -6.62
N VAL A 52 5.50 2.63 -7.39
CA VAL A 52 6.28 1.51 -6.87
C VAL A 52 7.44 2.01 -6.00
N SER A 53 8.03 3.17 -6.33
CA SER A 53 9.03 3.84 -5.49
C SER A 53 8.50 4.19 -4.08
N MET A 54 7.20 4.47 -3.95
CA MET A 54 6.59 4.71 -2.64
C MET A 54 6.54 3.41 -1.83
N LEU A 55 6.17 2.29 -2.47
CA LEU A 55 6.21 0.98 -1.83
C LEU A 55 7.64 0.64 -1.38
N GLN A 56 8.65 0.90 -2.21
CA GLN A 56 10.04 0.67 -1.85
C GLN A 56 10.47 1.42 -0.59
N VAL A 57 10.14 2.70 -0.48
CA VAL A 57 10.45 3.51 0.70
C VAL A 57 9.73 2.98 1.95
N ILE A 58 8.45 2.62 1.84
CA ILE A 58 7.70 2.07 2.97
C ILE A 58 8.26 0.70 3.38
N ASN A 59 8.65 -0.14 2.42
CA ASN A 59 9.26 -1.44 2.70
C ASN A 59 10.55 -1.28 3.50
N ALA A 60 11.43 -0.35 3.10
CA ALA A 60 12.67 -0.08 3.83
C ALA A 60 12.42 0.37 5.28
N HIS A 61 11.38 1.16 5.52
CA HIS A 61 10.99 1.57 6.87
C HIS A 61 10.45 0.39 7.70
N LEU A 62 9.58 -0.42 7.12
CA LEU A 62 9.03 -1.61 7.79
C LEU A 62 10.13 -2.62 8.11
N ASP A 63 11.06 -2.86 7.17
CA ASP A 63 12.15 -3.81 7.36
C ASP A 63 13.14 -3.38 8.46
N GLY A 64 13.27 -2.08 8.68
CA GLY A 64 14.00 -1.51 9.82
C GLY A 64 13.28 -1.63 11.16
N GLY A 65 12.16 -2.36 11.25
CA GLY A 65 11.33 -2.45 12.46
C GLY A 65 10.42 -1.24 12.67
N GLY A 66 10.29 -0.37 11.66
CA GLY A 66 9.45 0.82 11.72
C GLY A 66 7.96 0.49 11.68
N VAL A 67 7.15 1.41 12.20
CA VAL A 67 5.68 1.35 12.10
C VAL A 67 5.22 2.23 10.95
N PHE A 68 4.45 1.67 10.02
CA PHE A 68 3.81 2.45 8.97
C PHE A 68 2.44 2.93 9.43
N ASP A 69 2.29 4.24 9.62
CA ASP A 69 1.05 4.87 10.04
C ASP A 69 0.84 6.25 9.39
N ARG A 70 -0.22 6.94 9.78
CA ARG A 70 -0.56 8.27 9.24
C ARG A 70 0.51 9.31 9.52
N THR A 71 1.17 9.23 10.67
CA THR A 71 2.21 10.17 11.07
C THR A 71 3.40 10.02 10.15
N TYR A 72 3.90 8.79 10.00
CA TYR A 72 5.01 8.50 9.09
C TYR A 72 4.68 8.87 7.64
N PHE A 73 3.50 8.47 7.15
CA PHE A 73 3.08 8.78 5.78
C PHE A 73 2.99 10.30 5.54
N SER A 74 2.46 11.07 6.50
CA SER A 74 2.34 12.53 6.35
C SER A 74 3.68 13.24 6.41
N GLN A 75 4.66 12.70 7.16
CA GLN A 75 6.02 13.23 7.19
C GLN A 75 6.75 12.95 5.87
N LYS A 76 6.60 11.74 5.31
CA LYS A 76 7.30 11.34 4.08
C LYS A 76 6.66 11.88 2.81
N TYR A 77 5.33 11.99 2.80
CA TYR A 77 4.51 12.35 1.64
C TYR A 77 3.43 13.37 2.03
N PRO A 78 3.80 14.59 2.45
CA PRO A 78 2.85 15.57 2.98
C PRO A 78 1.80 16.01 1.97
N VAL A 79 2.17 16.11 0.68
CA VAL A 79 1.26 16.50 -0.40
C VAL A 79 0.21 15.42 -0.63
N GLU A 80 0.62 14.15 -0.69
CA GLU A 80 -0.26 13.01 -0.86
C GLU A 80 -1.12 12.77 0.37
N ALA A 81 -0.58 12.98 1.57
CA ALA A 81 -1.35 12.87 2.81
C ALA A 81 -2.47 13.91 2.88
N LYS A 82 -2.20 15.16 2.45
CA LYS A 82 -3.19 16.23 2.40
C LYS A 82 -4.27 15.98 1.35
N ASN A 83 -3.88 15.57 0.14
CA ASN A 83 -4.80 15.46 -0.99
C ASN A 83 -5.47 14.09 -1.11
N ARG A 84 -4.84 13.03 -0.59
CA ARG A 84 -5.19 11.63 -0.83
C ARG A 84 -4.98 10.77 0.42
N GLY A 85 -5.60 11.16 1.54
CA GLY A 85 -5.55 10.40 2.80
C GLY A 85 -6.02 8.94 2.74
N CYS A 86 -6.66 8.50 1.65
CA CYS A 86 -6.97 7.09 1.42
C CYS A 86 -5.77 6.25 0.94
N MET A 87 -4.72 6.89 0.43
CA MET A 87 -3.53 6.27 -0.16
C MET A 87 -2.75 5.45 0.86
N ILE A 88 -2.57 5.95 2.08
CA ILE A 88 -1.96 5.22 3.20
C ILE A 88 -2.59 3.84 3.38
N HIS A 89 -3.92 3.78 3.37
CA HIS A 89 -4.63 2.53 3.57
C HIS A 89 -4.43 1.58 2.39
N VAL A 90 -4.36 2.10 1.16
CA VAL A 90 -4.12 1.26 -0.03
C VAL A 90 -2.73 0.65 0.04
N ILE A 91 -1.73 1.45 0.40
CA ILE A 91 -0.34 0.99 0.55
C ILE A 91 -0.26 -0.08 1.64
N GLY A 92 -0.81 0.18 2.83
CA GLY A 92 -0.80 -0.79 3.91
C GLY A 92 -1.49 -2.10 3.53
N GLN A 93 -2.61 -2.02 2.81
CA GLN A 93 -3.32 -3.21 2.32
C GLN A 93 -2.58 -3.98 1.22
N ILE A 94 -1.79 -3.31 0.38
CA ILE A 94 -0.88 -3.97 -0.57
C ILE A 94 0.11 -4.86 0.21
N PHE A 95 0.76 -4.31 1.24
CA PHE A 95 1.70 -5.07 2.07
C PHE A 95 1.02 -6.22 2.82
N VAL A 96 -0.15 -5.97 3.41
CA VAL A 96 -0.92 -7.02 4.10
C VAL A 96 -1.32 -8.15 3.14
N LYS A 97 -1.82 -7.81 1.95
CA LYS A 97 -2.26 -8.80 0.96
C LYS A 97 -1.08 -9.58 0.38
N ALA A 98 0.10 -8.96 0.27
CA ALA A 98 1.34 -9.61 -0.13
C ALA A 98 1.98 -10.46 0.98
N GLY A 99 1.43 -10.45 2.21
CA GLY A 99 1.99 -11.19 3.35
C GLY A 99 3.25 -10.53 3.94
N LEU A 100 3.50 -9.26 3.64
CA LEU A 100 4.69 -8.51 4.05
C LEU A 100 4.46 -7.65 5.29
N ALA A 101 3.21 -7.46 5.71
CA ALA A 101 2.86 -6.74 6.91
C ALA A 101 1.56 -7.28 7.52
N ARG A 102 1.30 -6.91 8.77
CA ARG A 102 0.07 -7.12 9.51
C ARG A 102 -0.53 -5.79 9.88
N GLN A 103 -1.86 -5.68 9.77
CA GLN A 103 -2.58 -4.49 10.22
C GLN A 103 -2.76 -4.56 11.74
N ASN A 104 -2.25 -3.56 12.47
CA ASN A 104 -2.50 -3.36 13.88
C ASN A 104 -3.31 -2.06 14.09
N ARG A 105 -4.63 -2.19 14.26
CA ARG A 105 -5.56 -1.05 14.33
C ARG A 105 -5.41 -0.11 13.11
N ARG A 106 -4.74 1.03 13.29
CA ARG A 106 -4.52 2.09 12.28
C ARG A 106 -3.09 2.13 11.75
N SER A 107 -2.25 1.18 12.14
CA SER A 107 -0.86 1.05 11.69
C SER A 107 -0.61 -0.31 11.03
N TYR A 108 0.52 -0.42 10.35
CA TYR A 108 1.00 -1.62 9.69
C TYR A 108 2.44 -1.89 10.16
N VAL A 109 2.72 -3.14 10.50
CA VAL A 109 4.01 -3.62 11.03
C VAL A 109 4.33 -4.97 10.40
N ILE A 110 5.58 -5.40 10.41
CA ILE A 110 5.96 -6.76 9.98
C ILE A 110 5.48 -7.78 11.02
#